data_AF-A0A974AQ08-F1
#
_entry.id   AF-A0A974AQ08-F1
#
_cell.length_a   1.000
_cell.length_b   1.000
_cell.length_c   1.000
_cell.angle_alpha   90.00
_cell.angle_beta   90.00
_cell.angle_gamma   90.00
#
_symmetry.space_group_name_H-M   'P 1'
#
loop_
_entity.id
_entity.type
_entity.pdbx_description
1 polymer ?
#
loop_
_entity_poly.entity_id
_entity_poly.type
_entity_poly.pdbx_seq_one_letter_code
_entity_poly.pdbx_strand_id
1 'polypeptide(L)'
;MHILFVADPLESFKIYKDTTFSMMREAQRRGHTVAACQPLHLVWQRGGVVQALVQSIRLTGQADAWFEVTATATQALHGFDAIIMRKDPPFDSEFFYATHLLEQAEREGARVFNSPRALRDHPEKLAIMEFPQHIGATLVTRDPQAVRAFHAEHRDIILKPLDGMGGTGIFRVKDDGLNLGAIIETLNAEGTQTIMVQKFLPAIEFGDKRVLVIGGKPVPYCLARIPQGGEVRGNLAAGGKGVAQPLSDADRAIAEALGPILAARGLLLVGLDVIGDSLTESNVTRPT
;
A
#
# COMPACT_ATOMS: atom_id res chain seq x y z
N MET A 1 -15.78 -6.68 19.91
CA MET A 1 -15.48 -7.33 18.63
C MET A 1 -14.31 -8.27 18.79
N HIS A 2 -14.30 -9.36 18.04
CA HIS A 2 -13.17 -10.24 17.80
C HIS A 2 -12.58 -9.94 16.42
N ILE A 3 -11.34 -9.43 16.40
CA ILE A 3 -10.71 -8.89 15.19
C ILE A 3 -9.51 -9.77 14.82
N LEU A 4 -9.48 -10.25 13.58
CA LEU A 4 -8.35 -10.97 13.01
C LEU A 4 -7.50 -10.03 12.16
N PHE A 5 -6.19 -10.05 12.35
CA PHE A 5 -5.22 -9.43 11.45
C PHE A 5 -4.53 -10.50 10.61
N VAL A 6 -4.64 -10.39 9.29
CA VAL A 6 -3.87 -11.23 8.35
C VAL A 6 -2.64 -10.43 7.94
N ALA A 7 -1.46 -10.77 8.45
CA ALA A 7 -0.26 -9.94 8.33
C ALA A 7 1.03 -10.76 8.21
N ASP A 8 2.15 -10.08 8.02
CA ASP A 8 3.49 -10.66 8.19
C ASP A 8 3.71 -11.18 9.63
N PRO A 9 4.74 -12.00 9.88
CA PRO A 9 5.05 -12.49 11.23
C PRO A 9 5.13 -11.32 12.23
N LEU A 10 4.40 -11.43 13.34
CA LEU A 10 4.32 -10.36 14.32
C LEU A 10 5.71 -9.99 14.83
N GLU A 11 6.57 -10.99 15.07
CA GLU A 11 7.95 -10.82 15.52
C GLU A 11 8.78 -9.87 14.63
N SER A 12 8.40 -9.69 13.36
CA SER A 12 9.08 -8.78 12.42
C SER A 12 8.69 -7.30 12.59
N PHE A 13 7.65 -7.01 13.36
CA PHE A 13 7.08 -5.65 13.45
C PHE A 13 8.01 -4.70 14.20
N LYS A 14 8.16 -3.50 13.64
CA LYS A 14 8.86 -2.39 14.28
C LYS A 14 7.83 -1.47 14.94
N ILE A 15 7.42 -1.81 16.18
CA ILE A 15 6.25 -1.22 16.85
C ILE A 15 6.24 0.32 16.94
N TYR A 16 7.39 0.98 16.93
CA TYR A 16 7.48 2.44 16.96
C TYR A 16 7.00 3.12 15.67
N LYS A 17 6.89 2.38 14.56
CA LYS A 17 6.43 2.89 13.25
C LYS A 17 5.36 2.02 12.58
N ASP A 18 4.90 0.97 13.26
CA ASP A 18 3.99 -0.01 12.67
C ASP A 18 2.53 0.40 12.89
N THR A 19 1.83 0.68 11.79
CA THR A 19 0.41 1.06 11.83
C THR A 19 -0.50 -0.11 12.16
N THR A 20 -0.13 -1.35 11.81
CA THR A 20 -0.87 -2.55 12.21
C THR A 20 -0.82 -2.72 13.74
N PHE A 21 0.35 -2.58 14.35
CA PHE A 21 0.49 -2.54 15.81
C PHE A 21 -0.36 -1.43 16.44
N SER A 22 -0.34 -0.23 15.85
CA SER A 22 -1.14 0.91 16.34
C SER A 22 -2.65 0.61 16.34
N MET A 23 -3.15 -0.08 15.31
CA MET A 23 -4.54 -0.56 15.25
C MET A 23 -4.83 -1.62 16.33
N MET A 24 -3.96 -2.61 16.49
CA MET A 24 -4.11 -3.66 17.52
C MET A 24 -4.18 -3.04 18.93
N ARG A 25 -3.31 -2.07 19.21
CA ARG A 25 -3.26 -1.34 20.48
C ARG A 25 -4.55 -0.60 20.75
N GLU A 26 -5.06 0.14 19.77
CA GLU A 26 -6.32 0.85 19.90
C GLU A 26 -7.51 -0.10 20.04
N ALA A 27 -7.51 -1.24 19.33
CA ALA A 27 -8.54 -2.25 19.45
C ALA A 27 -8.60 -2.84 20.88
N GLN A 28 -7.47 -3.25 21.44
CA GLN A 28 -7.43 -3.78 22.82
C GLN A 28 -7.77 -2.71 23.85
N ARG A 29 -7.34 -1.46 23.65
CA ARG A 29 -7.72 -0.32 24.51
C ARG A 29 -9.24 -0.13 24.57
N ARG A 30 -9.96 -0.43 23.48
CA ARG A 30 -11.43 -0.41 23.41
C ARG A 30 -12.11 -1.69 23.89
N GLY A 31 -11.36 -2.64 24.45
CA GLY A 31 -11.90 -3.90 24.96
C GLY A 31 -12.23 -4.92 23.86
N HIS A 32 -11.66 -4.80 22.66
CA HIS A 32 -11.77 -5.82 21.63
C HIS A 32 -10.69 -6.89 21.80
N THR A 33 -10.98 -8.12 21.37
CA THR A 33 -10.00 -9.20 21.32
C THR A 33 -9.31 -9.18 19.96
N VAL A 34 -8.00 -9.43 19.97
CA VAL A 34 -7.15 -9.38 18.77
C VAL A 34 -6.58 -10.77 18.54
N ALA A 35 -6.71 -11.26 17.31
CA ALA A 35 -6.03 -12.42 16.80
C ALA A 35 -5.20 -12.06 15.57
N ALA A 36 -4.20 -12.88 15.27
CA ALA A 36 -3.37 -12.73 14.08
C ALA A 36 -3.13 -14.08 13.40
N CYS A 37 -2.98 -14.06 12.08
CA CYS A 37 -2.43 -15.16 11.30
C CYS A 37 -1.65 -14.62 10.10
N GLN A 38 -0.86 -15.48 9.47
CA GLN A 38 -0.20 -15.18 8.21
C GLN A 38 -1.07 -15.69 7.04
N PRO A 39 -0.90 -15.16 5.81
CA PRO A 39 -1.59 -15.68 4.64
C PRO A 39 -1.38 -17.19 4.43
N LEU A 40 -0.19 -17.71 4.74
CA LEU A 40 0.12 -19.14 4.61
C LEU A 40 -0.73 -20.04 5.52
N HIS A 41 -1.35 -19.49 6.57
CA HIS A 41 -2.24 -20.24 7.45
C HIS A 41 -3.67 -20.33 6.92
N LEU A 42 -4.01 -19.58 5.86
CA LEU A 42 -5.34 -19.63 5.24
C LEU A 42 -5.53 -20.97 4.54
N VAL A 43 -6.59 -21.68 4.89
CA VAL A 43 -6.92 -22.99 4.32
C VAL A 43 -8.39 -23.02 3.93
N TRP A 44 -8.66 -23.52 2.73
CA TRP A 44 -9.99 -23.93 2.31
C TRP A 44 -9.92 -25.36 1.79
N GLN A 45 -10.89 -26.18 2.19
CA GLN A 45 -11.04 -27.55 1.73
C GLN A 45 -12.48 -27.76 1.26
N ARG A 46 -12.65 -28.52 0.17
CA ARG A 46 -13.96 -28.89 -0.35
C ARG A 46 -14.84 -29.46 0.78
N GLY A 47 -16.04 -28.90 0.93
CA GLY A 47 -17.01 -29.29 1.96
C GLY A 47 -16.82 -28.58 3.31
N GLY A 48 -15.83 -27.68 3.43
CA GLY A 48 -15.62 -26.83 4.59
C GLY A 48 -15.77 -25.34 4.27
N VAL A 49 -15.30 -24.53 5.21
CA VAL A 49 -15.23 -23.06 5.15
C VAL A 49 -13.77 -22.63 5.15
N VAL A 50 -13.50 -21.37 4.79
CA VAL A 50 -12.19 -20.77 4.93
C VAL A 50 -11.86 -20.64 6.42
N GLN A 51 -10.75 -21.25 6.83
CA GLN A 51 -10.26 -21.25 8.20
C GLN A 51 -8.78 -20.93 8.23
N ALA A 52 -8.26 -20.59 9.41
CA ALA A 52 -6.84 -20.40 9.61
C ALA A 52 -6.39 -20.89 10.98
N LEU A 53 -5.13 -21.32 11.07
CA LEU A 53 -4.44 -21.41 12.35
C LEU A 53 -4.16 -19.98 12.84
N VAL A 54 -4.88 -19.56 13.88
CA VAL A 54 -4.80 -18.21 14.44
C VAL A 54 -4.18 -18.21 15.82
N GLN A 55 -3.46 -17.13 16.12
CA GLN A 55 -2.94 -16.82 17.44
C GLN A 55 -3.77 -15.70 18.05
N SER A 56 -4.41 -15.96 19.20
CA SER A 56 -4.97 -14.89 20.03
C SER A 56 -3.85 -14.22 20.79
N ILE A 57 -3.79 -12.88 20.74
CA ILE A 57 -2.67 -12.14 21.30
C ILE A 57 -3.12 -11.12 22.34
N ARG A 58 -2.25 -10.89 23.32
CA ARG A 58 -2.32 -9.80 24.29
C ARG A 58 -1.10 -8.90 24.14
N LEU A 59 -1.31 -7.61 23.96
CA LEU A 59 -0.21 -6.64 23.96
C LEU A 59 0.25 -6.40 25.40
N THR A 60 1.56 -6.51 25.64
CA THR A 60 2.13 -6.44 27.00
C THR A 60 2.44 -5.01 27.45
N GLY A 61 2.57 -4.09 26.49
CA GLY A 61 3.06 -2.73 26.71
C GLY A 61 4.58 -2.59 26.78
N GLN A 62 5.33 -3.70 26.72
CA GLN A 62 6.80 -3.68 26.71
C GLN A 62 7.34 -3.54 25.28
N ALA A 63 8.51 -2.93 25.10
CA ALA A 63 9.06 -2.71 23.76
C ALA A 63 9.59 -4.00 23.11
N ASP A 64 10.37 -4.79 23.87
CA ASP A 64 11.08 -5.96 23.33
C ASP A 64 10.25 -7.24 23.32
N ALA A 65 9.24 -7.32 24.20
CA ALA A 65 8.32 -8.44 24.31
C ALA A 65 6.88 -7.94 24.16
N TRP A 66 6.59 -7.25 23.05
CA TRP A 66 5.41 -6.40 22.90
C TRP A 66 4.08 -7.13 22.79
N PHE A 67 4.09 -8.45 22.57
CA PHE A 67 2.91 -9.31 22.58
C PHE A 67 3.18 -10.66 23.24
N GLU A 68 2.09 -11.31 23.66
CA GLU A 68 2.04 -12.66 24.17
C GLU A 68 0.94 -13.43 23.42
N VAL A 69 1.23 -14.66 23.01
CA VAL A 69 0.22 -15.57 22.46
C VAL A 69 -0.51 -16.26 23.61
N THR A 70 -1.80 -16.00 23.75
CA THR A 70 -2.61 -16.57 24.85
C THR A 70 -3.32 -17.85 24.45
N ALA A 71 -3.53 -18.08 23.14
CA ALA A 71 -4.11 -19.29 22.60
C ALA A 71 -3.76 -19.43 21.11
N THR A 72 -3.64 -20.68 20.65
CA THR A 72 -3.48 -21.03 19.23
C THR A 72 -4.55 -22.05 18.87
N ALA A 73 -5.35 -21.77 17.84
CA ALA A 73 -6.42 -22.66 17.41
C ALA A 73 -6.74 -22.46 15.92
N THR A 74 -7.29 -23.49 15.28
CA THR A 74 -7.90 -23.33 13.96
C THR A 74 -9.29 -22.73 14.12
N GLN A 75 -9.56 -21.62 13.45
CA GLN A 75 -10.84 -20.92 13.52
C GLN A 75 -11.36 -20.57 12.13
N ALA A 76 -12.68 -20.68 11.95
CA ALA A 76 -13.35 -20.23 10.73
C ALA A 76 -13.31 -18.70 10.62
N LEU A 77 -13.00 -18.18 9.44
CA LEU A 77 -12.81 -16.75 9.24
C LEU A 77 -14.11 -15.96 9.42
N HIS A 78 -15.25 -16.52 9.01
CA HIS A 78 -16.56 -15.90 9.21
C HIS A 78 -16.99 -15.82 10.70
N GLY A 79 -16.21 -16.40 11.63
CA GLY A 79 -16.41 -16.27 13.07
C GLY A 79 -15.85 -14.96 13.66
N PHE A 80 -15.04 -14.21 12.91
CA PHE A 80 -14.51 -12.92 13.34
C PHE A 80 -15.45 -11.77 12.94
N ASP A 81 -15.58 -10.77 13.81
CA ASP A 81 -16.39 -9.58 13.54
C ASP A 81 -15.77 -8.69 12.44
N ALA A 82 -14.44 -8.73 12.32
CA ALA A 82 -13.68 -8.05 11.29
C ALA A 82 -12.35 -8.76 11.02
N ILE A 83 -11.95 -8.83 9.75
CA ILE A 83 -10.65 -9.32 9.29
C ILE A 83 -9.93 -8.16 8.61
N ILE A 84 -8.74 -7.80 9.09
CA ILE A 84 -7.94 -6.73 8.52
C ILE A 84 -6.76 -7.34 7.76
N MET A 85 -6.78 -7.24 6.44
CA MET A 85 -5.67 -7.67 5.59
C MET A 85 -4.56 -6.61 5.62
N ARG A 86 -3.43 -6.94 6.23
CA ARG A 86 -2.28 -6.06 6.51
C ARG A 86 -0.94 -6.67 6.11
N LYS A 87 -0.95 -7.69 5.25
CA LYS A 87 0.27 -8.23 4.64
C LYS A 87 0.96 -7.14 3.81
N ASP A 88 2.27 -6.98 3.99
CA ASP A 88 3.10 -6.11 3.17
C ASP A 88 3.09 -6.55 1.71
N PRO A 89 3.20 -5.62 0.74
CA PRO A 89 3.62 -5.94 -0.61
C PRO A 89 4.95 -6.75 -0.64
N PRO A 90 5.33 -7.34 -1.79
CA PRO A 90 4.78 -7.13 -3.13
C PRO A 90 3.36 -7.69 -3.30
N PHE A 91 2.62 -7.12 -4.28
CA PHE A 91 1.41 -7.75 -4.79
C PHE A 91 1.82 -8.84 -5.78
N ASP A 92 2.16 -10.01 -5.27
CA ASP A 92 2.56 -11.18 -6.04
C ASP A 92 1.42 -12.19 -6.19
N SER A 93 1.71 -13.34 -6.80
CA SER A 93 0.72 -14.42 -6.96
C SER A 93 0.18 -14.93 -5.63
N GLU A 94 0.98 -14.95 -4.56
CA GLU A 94 0.54 -15.45 -3.26
C GLU A 94 -0.38 -14.44 -2.56
N PHE A 95 -0.09 -13.13 -2.66
CA PHE A 95 -1.02 -12.09 -2.25
C PHE A 95 -2.33 -12.22 -3.03
N PHE A 96 -2.26 -12.40 -4.35
CA PHE A 96 -3.42 -12.60 -5.21
C PHE A 96 -4.25 -13.82 -4.78
N TYR A 97 -3.64 -14.98 -4.54
CA TYR A 97 -4.35 -16.17 -4.06
C TYR A 97 -4.96 -15.99 -2.67
N ALA A 98 -4.24 -15.32 -1.76
CA ALA A 98 -4.79 -14.98 -0.45
C ALA A 98 -6.06 -14.13 -0.58
N THR A 99 -6.12 -13.18 -1.52
CA THR A 99 -7.36 -12.42 -1.74
C THR A 99 -8.53 -13.28 -2.25
N HIS A 100 -8.28 -14.37 -2.99
CA HIS A 100 -9.35 -15.28 -3.40
C HIS A 100 -9.89 -16.11 -2.23
N LEU A 101 -9.01 -16.56 -1.32
CA LEU A 101 -9.42 -17.21 -0.07
C LEU A 101 -10.22 -16.26 0.82
N LEU A 102 -9.76 -15.01 0.96
CA LEU A 102 -10.48 -14.00 1.75
C LEU A 102 -11.83 -13.62 1.11
N GLU A 103 -11.92 -13.53 -0.22
CA GLU A 103 -13.20 -13.30 -0.90
C GLU A 103 -14.15 -14.50 -0.73
N GLN A 104 -13.61 -15.72 -0.73
CA GLN A 104 -14.42 -16.90 -0.42
C GLN A 104 -14.94 -16.83 1.03
N ALA A 105 -14.13 -16.35 1.98
CA ALA A 105 -14.58 -16.11 3.35
C ALA A 105 -15.67 -15.03 3.42
N GLU A 106 -15.61 -13.98 2.59
CA GLU A 106 -16.70 -12.98 2.49
C GLU A 106 -18.01 -13.62 2.02
N ARG A 107 -17.97 -14.55 1.06
CA ARG A 107 -19.16 -15.32 0.63
C ARG A 107 -19.73 -16.20 1.74
N GLU A 108 -18.89 -16.59 2.70
CA GLU A 108 -19.26 -17.36 3.89
C GLU A 108 -19.71 -16.47 5.07
N GLY A 109 -19.72 -15.14 4.89
CA GLY A 109 -20.21 -14.16 5.87
C GLY A 109 -19.13 -13.39 6.62
N ALA A 110 -17.84 -13.60 6.30
CA ALA A 110 -16.76 -12.80 6.87
C ALA A 110 -16.78 -11.35 6.40
N ARG A 111 -16.19 -10.44 7.18
CA ARG A 111 -16.06 -9.02 6.83
C ARG A 111 -14.58 -8.65 6.73
N VAL A 112 -14.08 -8.51 5.50
CA VAL A 112 -12.66 -8.28 5.24
C VAL A 112 -12.40 -6.82 4.85
N PHE A 113 -11.36 -6.22 5.44
CA PHE A 113 -10.98 -4.83 5.21
C PHE A 113 -9.49 -4.73 4.90
N ASN A 114 -9.08 -4.16 3.77
CA ASN A 114 -9.90 -3.77 2.63
C ASN A 114 -10.54 -4.98 1.91
N SER A 115 -11.57 -4.74 1.09
CA SER A 115 -12.22 -5.80 0.31
C SER A 115 -11.19 -6.55 -0.55
N PRO A 116 -11.13 -7.89 -0.50
CA PRO A 116 -10.17 -8.69 -1.26
C PRO A 116 -10.28 -8.48 -2.77
N ARG A 117 -11.50 -8.32 -3.28
CA ARG A 117 -11.72 -7.97 -4.69
C ARG A 117 -11.15 -6.60 -5.01
N ALA A 118 -11.44 -5.59 -4.19
CA ALA A 118 -10.93 -4.25 -4.40
C ALA A 118 -9.39 -4.20 -4.35
N LEU A 119 -8.75 -5.00 -3.50
CA LEU A 119 -7.28 -5.12 -3.49
C LEU A 119 -6.72 -5.60 -4.83
N ARG A 120 -7.39 -6.56 -5.51
CA ARG A 120 -6.97 -7.01 -6.85
C ARG A 120 -7.26 -5.99 -7.94
N ASP A 121 -8.39 -5.29 -7.83
CA ASP A 121 -8.85 -4.34 -8.83
C ASP A 121 -8.12 -2.98 -8.74
N HIS A 122 -7.36 -2.72 -7.66
CA HIS A 122 -6.66 -1.44 -7.43
C HIS A 122 -5.15 -1.62 -7.17
N PRO A 123 -4.38 -2.15 -8.15
CA PRO A 123 -2.92 -2.17 -8.08
C PRO A 123 -2.35 -0.76 -7.87
N GLU A 124 -1.48 -0.60 -6.87
CA GLU A 124 -1.21 0.71 -6.25
C GLU A 124 -0.74 1.81 -7.22
N LYS A 125 0.08 1.45 -8.21
CA LYS A 125 0.56 2.39 -9.24
C LYS A 125 -0.43 2.57 -10.39
N LEU A 126 -1.17 1.53 -10.75
CA LEU A 126 -2.07 1.55 -11.92
C LEU A 126 -3.44 2.15 -11.60
N ALA A 127 -3.89 2.08 -10.35
CA ALA A 127 -5.18 2.61 -9.92
C ALA A 127 -5.35 4.11 -10.20
N ILE A 128 -4.25 4.87 -10.30
CA ILE A 128 -4.28 6.30 -10.60
C ILE A 128 -4.76 6.60 -12.03
N MET A 129 -4.74 5.61 -12.95
CA MET A 129 -5.22 5.78 -14.33
C MET A 129 -6.71 6.11 -14.40
N GLU A 130 -7.49 5.76 -13.38
CA GLU A 130 -8.90 6.12 -13.28
C GLU A 130 -9.13 7.61 -12.97
N PHE A 131 -8.08 8.30 -12.53
CA PHE A 131 -8.15 9.68 -12.06
C PHE A 131 -7.20 10.61 -12.84
N PRO A 132 -7.27 10.63 -14.19
CA PRO A 132 -6.31 11.35 -15.02
C PRO A 132 -6.25 12.87 -14.73
N GLN A 133 -7.34 13.45 -14.21
CA GLN A 133 -7.42 14.85 -13.82
C GLN A 133 -6.57 15.20 -12.58
N HIS A 134 -6.09 14.19 -11.83
CA HIS A 134 -5.31 14.38 -10.60
C HIS A 134 -3.85 13.92 -10.74
N ILE A 135 -3.40 13.43 -11.90
CA ILE A 135 -2.04 12.90 -12.09
C ILE A 135 -1.23 13.78 -13.04
N GLY A 136 0.10 13.72 -12.91
CA GLY A 136 1.01 14.26 -13.93
C GLY A 136 1.07 13.36 -15.17
N ALA A 137 1.71 13.85 -16.24
CA ALA A 137 1.94 13.06 -17.45
C ALA A 137 2.54 11.69 -17.09
N THR A 138 1.85 10.62 -17.52
CA THR A 138 2.12 9.24 -17.12
C THR A 138 1.97 8.33 -18.34
N LEU A 139 2.94 7.43 -18.52
CA LEU A 139 2.96 6.36 -19.50
C LEU A 139 3.09 5.02 -18.77
N VAL A 140 2.34 4.01 -19.21
CA VAL A 140 2.48 2.62 -18.75
C VAL A 140 2.68 1.75 -19.98
N THR A 141 3.84 1.08 -20.07
CA THR A 141 4.19 0.35 -21.30
C THR A 141 5.26 -0.72 -21.07
N ARG A 142 5.37 -1.63 -22.03
CA ARG A 142 6.52 -2.52 -22.26
C ARG A 142 7.34 -2.10 -23.49
N ASP A 143 6.88 -1.13 -24.26
CA ASP A 143 7.56 -0.70 -25.47
C ASP A 143 8.69 0.29 -25.14
N PRO A 144 9.98 -0.06 -25.38
CA PRO A 144 11.10 0.84 -25.15
C PRO A 144 11.03 2.10 -26.03
N GLN A 145 10.42 2.05 -27.22
CA GLN A 145 10.31 3.22 -28.09
C GLN A 145 9.32 4.24 -27.54
N ALA A 146 8.18 3.79 -27.02
CA ALA A 146 7.24 4.66 -26.30
C ALA A 146 7.92 5.37 -25.11
N VAL A 147 8.81 4.70 -24.37
CA VAL A 147 9.56 5.33 -23.26
C VAL A 147 10.53 6.40 -23.78
N ARG A 148 11.26 6.13 -24.88
CA ARG A 148 12.17 7.10 -25.50
C ARG A 148 11.41 8.32 -26.04
N ALA A 149 10.25 8.11 -26.65
CA ALA A 149 9.38 9.20 -27.12
C ALA A 149 8.89 10.05 -25.95
N PHE A 150 8.45 9.43 -24.86
CA PHE A 150 8.02 10.12 -23.65
C PHE A 150 9.15 10.92 -22.98
N HIS A 151 10.37 10.38 -22.95
CA HIS A 151 11.57 11.12 -22.52
C HIS A 151 11.86 12.31 -23.44
N ALA A 152 11.80 12.13 -24.75
CA ALA A 152 12.05 13.20 -25.70
C ALA A 152 11.05 14.37 -25.56
N GLU A 153 9.80 14.06 -25.21
CA GLU A 153 8.75 15.06 -24.95
C GLU A 153 8.96 15.79 -23.62
N HIS A 154 9.16 15.06 -22.53
CA HIS A 154 9.12 15.62 -21.18
C HIS A 154 10.48 15.97 -20.56
N ARG A 155 11.58 15.46 -21.15
CA ARG A 155 13.00 15.67 -20.81
C ARG A 155 13.45 15.19 -19.43
N ASP A 156 12.62 15.30 -18.41
CA ASP A 156 12.92 14.86 -17.05
C ASP A 156 11.82 13.91 -16.58
N ILE A 157 12.17 12.64 -16.42
CA ILE A 157 11.20 11.56 -16.18
C ILE A 157 11.66 10.65 -15.04
N ILE A 158 10.67 9.99 -14.44
CA ILE A 158 10.83 8.94 -13.44
C ILE A 158 10.35 7.63 -14.05
N LEU A 159 11.19 6.60 -14.01
CA LEU A 159 10.85 5.22 -14.38
C LEU A 159 10.74 4.38 -13.11
N LYS A 160 9.70 3.57 -13.00
CA LYS A 160 9.48 2.69 -11.84
C LYS A 160 8.79 1.36 -12.23
N PRO A 161 9.12 0.24 -11.58
CA PRO A 161 8.42 -1.02 -11.75
C PRO A 161 7.02 -0.95 -11.14
N LEU A 162 6.11 -1.84 -11.56
CA LEU A 162 4.72 -1.83 -11.09
C LEU A 162 4.52 -2.54 -9.74
N ASP A 163 5.35 -3.53 -9.42
CA ASP A 163 5.27 -4.43 -8.26
C ASP A 163 6.15 -4.00 -7.06
N GLY A 164 7.10 -3.10 -7.29
CA GLY A 164 8.02 -2.62 -6.24
C GLY A 164 7.37 -1.71 -5.20
N MET A 165 7.86 -1.76 -3.96
CA MET A 165 7.45 -0.89 -2.85
C MET A 165 8.64 -0.10 -2.29
N GLY A 166 8.38 0.97 -1.53
CA GLY A 166 9.40 1.67 -0.75
C GLY A 166 10.50 2.38 -1.54
N GLY A 167 10.29 2.60 -2.84
CA GLY A 167 11.25 3.29 -3.71
C GLY A 167 12.29 2.39 -4.38
N THR A 168 12.12 1.06 -4.32
CA THR A 168 12.94 0.11 -5.07
C THR A 168 12.67 0.22 -6.57
N GLY A 169 13.73 0.31 -7.38
CA GLY A 169 13.62 0.41 -8.84
C GLY A 169 13.14 1.76 -9.37
N ILE A 170 13.17 2.82 -8.56
CA ILE A 170 12.86 4.18 -9.04
C ILE A 170 14.12 4.83 -9.59
N PHE A 171 14.07 5.22 -10.86
CA PHE A 171 15.15 5.93 -11.55
C PHE A 171 14.67 7.28 -12.09
N ARG A 172 15.52 8.30 -11.99
CA ARG A 172 15.32 9.58 -12.67
C ARG A 172 16.26 9.69 -13.85
N VAL A 173 15.71 10.05 -15.00
CA VAL A 173 16.49 10.35 -16.20
C VAL A 173 16.21 11.80 -16.58
N LYS A 174 17.27 12.62 -16.56
CA LYS A 174 17.22 14.04 -16.91
C LYS A 174 17.32 14.21 -18.43
N ASP A 175 17.39 15.47 -18.86
CA ASP A 175 17.39 15.86 -20.27
C ASP A 175 18.55 15.28 -21.08
N ASP A 176 19.68 15.02 -20.43
CA ASP A 176 20.85 14.34 -21.02
C ASP A 176 20.58 12.90 -21.47
N GLY A 177 19.50 12.27 -21.00
CA GLY A 177 19.16 10.88 -21.31
C GLY A 177 20.18 9.87 -20.79
N LEU A 178 21.05 10.26 -19.86
CA LEU A 178 22.13 9.40 -19.37
C LEU A 178 21.54 8.12 -18.78
N ASN A 179 22.05 6.97 -19.23
CA ASN A 179 21.60 5.63 -18.85
C ASN A 179 20.15 5.24 -19.24
N LEU A 180 19.42 6.05 -20.04
CA LEU A 180 18.02 5.75 -20.39
C LEU A 180 17.85 4.33 -20.96
N GLY A 181 18.69 3.92 -21.90
CA GLY A 181 18.63 2.59 -22.51
C GLY A 181 18.81 1.46 -21.48
N ALA A 182 19.88 1.53 -20.68
CA ALA A 182 20.18 0.53 -19.65
C ALA A 182 19.10 0.45 -18.56
N ILE A 183 18.52 1.58 -18.18
CA ILE A 183 17.41 1.63 -17.20
C ILE A 183 16.16 0.97 -17.79
N ILE A 184 15.83 1.24 -19.06
CA ILE A 184 14.71 0.56 -19.73
C ILE A 184 14.94 -0.95 -19.77
N GLU A 185 16.12 -1.41 -20.20
CA GLU A 185 16.45 -2.84 -20.27
C GLU A 185 16.34 -3.52 -18.91
N THR A 186 16.83 -2.86 -17.86
CA THR A 186 16.80 -3.37 -16.48
C THR A 186 15.37 -3.47 -15.94
N LEU A 187 14.56 -2.41 -16.09
CA LEU A 187 13.21 -2.39 -15.51
C LEU A 187 12.18 -3.16 -16.32
N ASN A 188 12.34 -3.21 -17.63
CA ASN A 188 11.42 -3.87 -18.54
C ASN A 188 11.77 -5.36 -18.73
N ALA A 189 12.92 -5.81 -18.20
CA ALA A 189 13.42 -7.18 -18.34
C ALA A 189 13.30 -7.67 -19.79
N GLU A 190 13.93 -6.93 -20.70
CA GLU A 190 13.91 -7.19 -22.16
C GLU A 190 12.52 -7.24 -22.81
N GLY A 191 11.56 -6.44 -22.33
CA GLY A 191 10.21 -6.36 -22.91
C GLY A 191 9.17 -7.24 -22.20
N THR A 192 9.58 -8.00 -21.19
CA THR A 192 8.70 -8.95 -20.49
C THR A 192 7.93 -8.31 -19.33
N GLN A 193 8.36 -7.14 -18.85
CA GLN A 193 7.76 -6.46 -17.69
C GLN A 193 7.25 -5.06 -18.02
N THR A 194 6.00 -4.80 -17.65
CA THR A 194 5.41 -3.46 -17.81
C THR A 194 5.99 -2.51 -16.77
N ILE A 195 6.38 -1.31 -17.21
CA ILE A 195 6.88 -0.25 -16.33
C ILE A 195 5.94 0.96 -16.38
N MET A 196 6.05 1.80 -15.35
CA MET A 196 5.43 3.13 -15.33
C MET A 196 6.51 4.19 -15.51
N VAL A 197 6.22 5.18 -16.35
CA VAL A 197 7.05 6.35 -16.59
C VAL A 197 6.22 7.60 -16.31
N GLN A 198 6.70 8.51 -15.47
CA GLN A 198 6.01 9.76 -15.14
C GLN A 198 6.94 10.95 -15.37
N LYS A 199 6.38 12.10 -15.74
CA LYS A 199 7.16 13.35 -15.72
C LYS A 199 7.66 13.63 -14.31
N PHE A 200 8.93 14.02 -14.17
CA PHE A 200 9.50 14.42 -12.89
C PHE A 200 8.76 15.64 -12.31
N LEU A 201 8.46 15.59 -11.01
CA LEU A 201 7.76 16.65 -10.29
C LEU A 201 8.74 17.35 -9.34
N PRO A 202 9.21 18.57 -9.64
CA PRO A 202 10.16 19.29 -8.80
C PRO A 202 9.70 19.49 -7.35
N ALA A 203 8.38 19.57 -7.15
CA ALA A 203 7.75 19.68 -5.83
C ALA A 203 8.08 18.53 -4.86
N ILE A 204 8.74 17.45 -5.33
CA ILE A 204 9.31 16.41 -4.45
C ILE A 204 10.29 16.98 -3.42
N GLU A 205 10.88 18.16 -3.66
CA GLU A 205 11.70 18.88 -2.68
C GLU A 205 10.93 19.23 -1.40
N PHE A 206 9.61 19.44 -1.51
CA PHE A 206 8.70 19.67 -0.38
C PHE A 206 8.14 18.37 0.20
N GLY A 207 8.50 17.23 -0.41
CA GLY A 207 8.19 15.90 0.05
C GLY A 207 7.06 15.21 -0.72
N ASP A 208 7.16 13.88 -0.73
CA ASP A 208 6.10 12.99 -1.15
C ASP A 208 5.12 12.79 0.01
N LYS A 209 3.95 13.42 -0.08
CA LYS A 209 2.95 13.49 0.99
C LYS A 209 2.11 12.22 1.00
N ARG A 210 2.13 11.52 2.13
CA ARG A 210 1.22 10.42 2.45
C ARG A 210 -0.06 10.97 3.08
N VAL A 211 -1.13 11.01 2.29
CA VAL A 211 -2.47 11.41 2.71
C VAL A 211 -3.28 10.17 3.05
N LEU A 212 -3.75 10.03 4.29
CA LEU A 212 -4.58 8.90 4.69
C LEU A 212 -6.06 9.21 4.45
N VAL A 213 -6.77 8.25 3.86
CA VAL A 213 -8.22 8.27 3.69
C VAL A 213 -8.80 7.07 4.44
N ILE A 214 -9.71 7.34 5.37
CA ILE A 214 -10.33 6.34 6.25
C ILE A 214 -11.84 6.40 6.09
N GLY A 215 -12.46 5.30 5.63
CA GLY A 215 -13.90 5.24 5.37
C GLY A 215 -14.36 6.32 4.38
N GLY A 216 -13.50 6.66 3.42
CA GLY A 216 -13.76 7.69 2.41
C GLY A 216 -13.58 9.13 2.89
N LYS A 217 -13.07 9.34 4.10
CA LYS A 217 -12.79 10.68 4.65
C LYS A 217 -11.29 10.93 4.77
N PRO A 218 -10.78 12.08 4.29
CA PRO A 218 -9.38 12.43 4.51
C PRO A 218 -9.08 12.69 5.98
N VAL A 219 -7.95 12.19 6.45
CA VAL A 219 -7.36 12.60 7.72
C VAL A 219 -6.82 14.03 7.55
N PRO A 220 -7.05 14.96 8.49
CA PRO A 220 -6.71 16.39 8.31
C PRO A 220 -5.20 16.70 8.26
N TYR A 221 -4.35 15.69 8.44
CA TYR A 221 -2.90 15.78 8.38
C TYR A 221 -2.34 14.71 7.44
N CYS A 222 -1.23 15.03 6.79
CA CYS A 222 -0.42 14.09 6.02
C CYS A 222 0.99 14.00 6.60
N LEU A 223 1.73 12.98 6.15
CA LEU A 223 3.17 12.89 6.40
C LEU A 223 3.92 13.23 5.10
N ALA A 224 4.55 14.40 5.05
CA ALA A 224 5.45 14.76 3.96
C ALA A 224 6.77 14.00 4.14
N ARG A 225 7.18 13.24 3.13
CA ARG A 225 8.40 12.43 3.15
C ARG A 225 9.43 13.07 2.23
N ILE A 226 10.36 13.82 2.83
CA ILE A 226 11.29 14.71 2.12
C ILE A 226 12.59 13.94 1.82
N PRO A 227 13.05 13.88 0.56
CA PRO A 227 14.33 13.27 0.20
C PRO A 227 15.50 13.90 0.96
N GLN A 228 16.56 13.14 1.21
CA GLN A 228 17.75 13.60 1.94
C GLN A 228 19.03 13.24 1.16
N GLY A 229 20.11 14.02 1.35
CA GLY A 229 21.45 13.62 0.88
C GLY A 229 21.63 13.43 -0.63
N GLY A 230 20.86 14.15 -1.46
CA GLY A 230 20.93 14.03 -2.93
C GLY A 230 20.11 12.87 -3.51
N GLU A 231 19.39 12.12 -2.68
CA GLU A 231 18.43 11.11 -3.13
C GLU A 231 17.24 11.74 -3.85
N VAL A 232 16.72 11.02 -4.86
CA VAL A 232 15.51 11.43 -5.57
C VAL A 232 14.24 10.96 -4.83
N ARG A 233 14.40 10.00 -3.92
CA ARG A 233 13.29 9.29 -3.27
C ARG A 233 12.94 9.92 -1.93
N GLY A 234 11.66 10.22 -1.74
CA GLY A 234 11.14 10.72 -0.47
C GLY A 234 10.90 9.64 0.58
N ASN A 235 10.77 8.36 0.18
CA ASN A 235 10.31 7.27 1.05
C ASN A 235 11.16 7.15 2.34
N LEU A 236 10.49 6.97 3.49
CA LEU A 236 11.16 6.77 4.78
C LEU A 236 12.07 5.52 4.77
N ALA A 237 11.72 4.50 3.98
CA ALA A 237 12.53 3.30 3.79
C ALA A 237 13.89 3.60 3.12
N ALA A 238 13.97 4.68 2.33
CA ALA A 238 15.17 5.16 1.67
C ALA A 238 15.89 6.27 2.46
N GLY A 239 15.52 6.50 3.73
CA GLY A 239 16.14 7.51 4.60
C GLY A 239 15.53 8.92 4.49
N GLY A 240 14.38 9.07 3.84
CA GLY A 240 13.66 10.35 3.79
C GLY A 240 13.24 10.85 5.18
N LYS A 241 13.14 12.17 5.33
CA LYS A 241 12.68 12.83 6.56
C LYS A 241 11.17 12.97 6.55
N GLY A 242 10.49 12.36 7.53
CA GLY A 242 9.06 12.52 7.74
C GLY A 242 8.73 13.80 8.49
N VAL A 243 7.85 14.63 7.93
CA VAL A 243 7.31 15.85 8.57
C VAL A 243 5.78 15.77 8.55
N ALA A 244 5.16 15.73 9.72
CA ALA A 244 3.71 15.79 9.82
C ALA A 244 3.24 17.23 9.59
N GLN A 245 2.25 17.42 8.72
CA GLN A 245 1.71 18.73 8.38
C GLN A 245 0.22 18.65 8.05
N PRO A 246 -0.56 19.75 8.20
CA PRO A 246 -1.94 19.80 7.75
C PRO A 246 -2.06 19.53 6.24
N LEU A 247 -3.19 18.99 5.79
CA LEU A 247 -3.48 18.90 4.36
C LEU A 247 -3.54 20.30 3.74
N SER A 248 -2.87 20.48 2.60
CA SER A 248 -3.11 21.62 1.72
C SER A 248 -4.49 21.51 1.05
N ASP A 249 -4.94 22.59 0.42
CA ASP A 249 -6.20 22.59 -0.32
C ASP A 249 -6.18 21.60 -1.49
N ALA A 250 -5.03 21.44 -2.17
CA ALA A 250 -4.85 20.46 -3.23
C ALA A 250 -4.90 19.01 -2.70
N ASP A 251 -4.23 18.73 -1.58
CA ASP A 251 -4.28 17.40 -0.93
C ASP A 251 -5.71 17.03 -0.56
N ARG A 252 -6.42 17.99 0.03
CA ARG A 252 -7.81 17.84 0.44
C ARG A 252 -8.73 17.61 -0.75
N ALA A 253 -8.59 18.40 -1.82
CA ALA A 253 -9.41 18.27 -3.02
C ALA A 253 -9.26 16.88 -3.67
N ILE A 254 -8.02 16.38 -3.80
CA ILE A 254 -7.76 15.03 -4.32
C ILE A 254 -8.41 13.98 -3.41
N ALA A 255 -8.18 14.07 -2.10
CA ALA A 255 -8.66 13.06 -1.16
C ALA A 255 -10.20 13.07 -0.99
N GLU A 256 -10.85 14.24 -1.07
CA GLU A 256 -12.31 14.38 -1.03
C GLU A 256 -12.96 13.90 -2.33
N ALA A 257 -12.30 14.04 -3.48
CA ALA A 257 -12.78 13.49 -4.75
C ALA A 257 -12.68 11.96 -4.77
N LEU A 258 -11.55 11.39 -4.35
CA LEU A 258 -11.30 9.95 -4.40
C LEU A 258 -11.97 9.19 -3.25
N GLY A 259 -12.05 9.78 -2.06
CA GLY A 259 -12.46 9.10 -0.84
C GLY A 259 -13.81 8.36 -0.92
N PRO A 260 -14.91 9.03 -1.34
CA PRO A 260 -16.21 8.38 -1.49
C PRO A 260 -16.20 7.22 -2.49
N ILE A 261 -15.44 7.35 -3.59
CA ILE A 261 -15.32 6.32 -4.63
C ILE A 261 -14.62 5.08 -4.07
N LEU A 262 -13.49 5.27 -3.40
CA LEU A 262 -12.70 4.18 -2.81
C LEU A 262 -13.48 3.46 -1.70
N ALA A 263 -14.18 4.21 -0.84
CA ALA A 263 -15.01 3.66 0.22
C ALA A 263 -16.17 2.82 -0.32
N ALA A 264 -16.85 3.27 -1.37
CA ALA A 264 -17.95 2.53 -2.02
C ALA A 264 -17.48 1.18 -2.60
N ARG A 265 -16.19 1.07 -2.95
CA ARG A 265 -15.56 -0.16 -3.44
C ARG A 265 -15.07 -1.09 -2.32
N GLY A 266 -15.24 -0.72 -1.05
CA GLY A 266 -14.78 -1.51 0.10
C GLY A 266 -13.32 -1.26 0.49
N LEU A 267 -12.72 -0.16 0.03
CA LEU A 267 -11.40 0.29 0.51
C LEU A 267 -11.60 1.18 1.74
N LEU A 268 -11.53 0.57 2.93
CA LEU A 268 -11.65 1.23 4.22
C LEU A 268 -10.47 2.15 4.52
N LEU A 269 -9.24 1.71 4.27
CA LEU A 269 -8.03 2.46 4.58
C LEU A 269 -7.14 2.52 3.34
N VAL A 270 -6.87 3.75 2.88
CA VAL A 270 -6.03 4.01 1.71
C VAL A 270 -5.00 5.08 2.04
N GLY A 271 -3.78 4.93 1.53
CA GLY A 271 -2.75 5.95 1.56
C GLY A 271 -2.52 6.51 0.16
N LEU A 272 -2.93 7.75 -0.09
CA LEU A 272 -2.67 8.46 -1.32
C LEU A 272 -1.29 9.12 -1.24
N ASP A 273 -0.47 8.93 -2.27
CA ASP A 273 0.84 9.56 -2.38
C ASP A 273 0.73 10.76 -3.34
N VAL A 274 1.05 11.95 -2.84
CA VAL A 274 0.85 13.22 -3.53
C VAL A 274 2.14 14.02 -3.53
N ILE A 275 2.61 14.43 -4.71
CA ILE A 275 3.75 15.34 -4.88
C ILE A 275 3.25 16.63 -5.52
N GLY A 276 3.47 17.76 -4.84
CA GLY A 276 2.83 19.03 -5.23
C GLY A 276 1.31 18.85 -5.24
N ASP A 277 0.72 19.00 -6.42
CA ASP A 277 -0.73 18.89 -6.66
C ASP A 277 -1.10 17.64 -7.49
N SER A 278 -0.18 16.67 -7.58
CA SER A 278 -0.36 15.45 -8.40
C SER A 278 -0.34 14.20 -7.54
N LEU A 279 -1.38 13.38 -7.69
CA LEU A 279 -1.43 12.00 -7.24
C LEU A 279 -0.41 11.16 -8.02
N THR A 280 0.42 10.42 -7.30
CA THR A 280 1.46 9.57 -7.92
C THR A 280 1.21 8.08 -7.71
N GLU A 281 0.61 7.68 -6.59
CA GLU A 281 0.24 6.29 -6.25
C GLU A 281 -0.96 6.25 -5.28
N SER A 282 -1.71 5.14 -5.27
CA SER A 282 -2.80 4.87 -4.34
C SER A 282 -2.55 3.55 -3.61
N ASN A 283 -1.99 3.61 -2.39
CA ASN A 283 -1.62 2.46 -1.58
C ASN A 283 -2.84 1.87 -0.87
N VAL A 284 -3.27 0.68 -1.27
CA VAL A 284 -4.48 0.00 -0.74
C VAL A 284 -4.16 -1.23 0.10
N THR A 285 -2.92 -1.73 0.07
CA THR A 285 -2.53 -2.97 0.76
C THR A 285 -2.22 -2.71 2.23
N ARG A 286 -1.11 -2.03 2.52
CA ARG A 286 -0.65 -1.71 3.86
C ARG A 286 -0.13 -0.28 3.98
N PRO A 287 -0.97 0.76 3.81
CA PRO A 287 -0.54 2.13 4.02
C PRO A 287 -0.01 2.31 5.45
N THR A 288 1.14 2.99 5.52
CA THR A 288 1.84 3.43 6.75
C THR A 288 1.61 4.92 6.94
#